data_AF-A0A7D8YYY4-F1
#
_entry.id   AF-A0A7D8YYY4-F1
#
_cell.length_a   1.000
_cell.length_b   1.000
_cell.length_c   1.000
_cell.angle_alpha   90.00
_cell.angle_beta   90.00
_cell.angle_gamma   90.00
#
_symmetry.space_group_name_H-M   'P 1'
#
loop_
_entity.id
_entity.type
_entity.pdbx_description
1 polymer ?
#
loop_
_entity_poly.entity_id
_entity_poly.type
_entity_poly.pdbx_seq_one_letter_code
_entity_poly.pdbx_strand_id
1 'polypeptide(L)'
;MNSYEEADEYCPHCDNHYVIEAKEPQAMLGVEGEDARVDNRMIKDDREKAKAGRSLFDRDTTLTLDRPAWDQQPEEVKAQARR
;
A
#
# COMPACT_ATOMS: atom_id res chain seq x y z
N MET A 1 50.31 8.72 24.50
CA MET A 1 49.16 8.03 23.89
C MET A 1 49.56 6.59 23.69
N ASN A 2 48.91 5.64 24.37
CA ASN A 2 49.04 4.22 24.03
C ASN A 2 48.20 3.98 22.78
N SER A 3 48.73 3.34 21.74
CA SER A 3 47.93 2.98 20.56
C SER A 3 46.91 1.93 20.97
N TYR A 4 45.65 2.16 20.63
CA TYR A 4 44.60 1.17 20.79
C TYR A 4 44.72 0.20 19.60
N GLU A 5 44.92 -1.09 19.88
CA GLU A 5 45.16 -2.11 18.86
C GLU A 5 43.91 -2.96 18.65
N GLU A 6 43.72 -3.53 17.46
CA GLU A 6 42.52 -4.29 17.07
C GLU A 6 42.26 -5.52 17.97
N ALA A 7 43.30 -6.02 18.64
CA ALA A 7 43.20 -7.09 19.64
C ALA A 7 42.54 -6.63 20.96
N ASP A 8 42.56 -5.33 21.27
CA ASP A 8 41.92 -4.75 22.47
C ASP A 8 40.39 -4.63 22.33
N GLU A 9 39.86 -4.88 21.12
CA GLU A 9 38.42 -4.80 20.83
C GLU A 9 37.66 -6.09 21.16
N TYR A 10 38.39 -7.19 21.34
CA TYR A 10 37.84 -8.52 21.57
C TYR A 10 38.16 -9.01 22.99
N CYS A 11 37.21 -9.68 23.63
CA CYS A 11 37.46 -10.34 24.90
C CYS A 11 38.24 -11.65 24.70
N PRO A 12 39.33 -11.90 25.44
CA PRO A 12 40.14 -13.11 25.30
C PRO A 12 39.46 -14.40 25.81
N HIS A 13 38.32 -14.29 26.50
CA HIS A 13 37.64 -15.44 27.13
C HIS A 13 36.35 -15.85 26.43
N CYS A 14 35.74 -14.93 25.69
CA CYS A 14 34.53 -15.16 24.92
C CYS A 14 34.63 -14.19 23.74
N ASP A 15 34.50 -14.65 22.51
CA ASP A 15 34.78 -13.92 21.25
C ASP A 15 33.83 -12.72 20.97
N ASN A 16 33.55 -11.92 22.01
CA ASN A 16 32.65 -10.79 22.01
C ASN A 16 33.46 -9.52 21.74
N HIS A 17 32.95 -8.71 20.82
CA HIS A 17 33.51 -7.42 20.42
C HIS A 17 32.84 -6.28 21.20
N TYR A 18 33.61 -5.47 21.91
CA TYR A 18 33.06 -4.41 22.80
C TYR A 18 32.94 -3.04 22.13
N VAL A 19 33.51 -2.87 20.94
CA VAL A 19 33.54 -1.60 20.20
C VAL A 19 32.62 -1.70 19.00
N ILE A 20 31.33 -1.47 19.20
CA ILE A 20 30.36 -1.57 18.10
C ILE A 20 30.51 -0.35 17.18
N GLU A 21 30.59 -0.59 15.87
CA GLU A 21 30.57 0.47 14.86
C GLU A 21 29.31 1.32 14.97
N ALA A 22 29.47 2.64 14.88
CA ALA A 22 28.35 3.58 14.89
C ALA A 22 27.51 3.38 13.63
N LYS A 23 26.25 2.95 13.79
CA LYS A 23 25.30 2.84 12.68
C LYS A 23 24.70 4.20 12.35
N GLU A 24 24.80 4.62 11.09
CA GLU A 24 24.09 5.79 10.60
C GLU A 24 22.59 5.50 10.45
N PRO A 25 21.70 6.45 10.82
CA PRO A 25 20.27 6.27 10.64
C PRO A 25 19.93 6.23 9.14
N GLN A 26 19.28 5.16 8.72
CA GLN A 26 18.76 5.04 7.35
C GLN A 26 17.40 5.74 7.25
N ALA A 27 17.23 6.57 6.24
CA ALA A 27 15.93 7.20 5.97
C ALA A 27 14.90 6.12 5.60
N MET A 28 13.88 5.94 6.43
CA MET A 28 12.77 5.03 6.21
C MET A 28 11.48 5.82 6.01
N LEU A 29 10.71 5.49 4.99
CA LEU A 29 9.37 6.04 4.79
C LEU A 29 8.36 5.17 5.55
N GLY A 30 7.80 5.71 6.65
CA GLY A 30 6.69 5.09 7.36
C GLY A 30 5.36 5.51 6.72
N VAL A 31 4.46 4.56 6.49
CA VAL A 31 3.07 4.87 6.12
C VAL A 31 2.21 4.61 7.34
N GLU A 32 1.71 5.67 7.96
CA GLU A 32 0.78 5.59 9.09
C GLU A 32 -0.62 5.27 8.55
N GLY A 33 -1.10 4.05 8.81
CA GLY A 33 -2.47 3.66 8.58
C GLY A 33 -3.27 3.77 9.88
N GLU A 34 -4.35 4.55 9.86
CA GLU A 34 -5.35 4.54 10.94
C GLU A 34 -6.07 3.17 10.98
N ASP A 35 -6.99 2.96 11.93
CA ASP A 35 -7.78 1.72 12.02
C ASP A 35 -8.40 1.37 10.65
N ALA A 36 -8.06 0.20 10.13
CA ALA A 36 -8.54 -0.31 8.85
C ALA A 36 -10.07 -0.38 8.73
N ARG A 37 -10.80 -0.38 9.87
CA ARG A 37 -12.27 -0.30 9.88
C ARG A 37 -12.80 1.10 9.60
N VAL A 38 -12.04 2.12 9.97
CA VAL A 38 -12.38 3.53 9.77
C VAL A 38 -11.86 4.00 8.41
N ASP A 39 -10.64 3.60 8.05
CA ASP A 39 -10.03 3.94 6.78
C ASP A 39 -9.60 2.70 5.98
N ASN A 40 -10.39 2.36 4.96
CA ASN A 40 -10.12 1.23 4.06
C ASN A 40 -9.21 1.61 2.88
N ARG A 41 -8.59 2.79 2.86
CA ARG A 41 -7.73 3.21 1.74
C ARG A 41 -6.40 2.43 1.69
N MET A 42 -5.98 1.86 2.81
CA MET A 42 -4.72 1.11 2.92
C MET A 42 -4.86 -0.38 2.59
N ILE A 43 -6.08 -0.93 2.57
CA ILE A 43 -6.33 -2.34 2.31
C ILE A 43 -7.05 -2.49 0.99
N LYS A 44 -6.46 -3.27 0.08
CA LYS A 44 -7.06 -3.62 -1.20
C LYS A 44 -7.77 -4.98 -1.06
N ASP A 45 -9.04 -5.05 -1.48
CA ASP A 45 -9.75 -6.32 -1.63
C ASP A 45 -9.57 -6.83 -3.07
N ASP A 46 -8.96 -8.01 -3.23
CA ASP A 46 -8.70 -8.62 -4.54
C ASP A 46 -9.96 -9.18 -5.22
N ARG A 47 -11.08 -9.29 -4.50
CA ARG A 47 -12.36 -9.74 -5.07
C ARG A 47 -13.11 -8.61 -5.78
N GLU A 48 -12.77 -7.36 -5.48
CA GLU A 48 -13.39 -6.22 -6.14
C GLU A 48 -12.85 -6.07 -7.57
N LYS A 49 -13.75 -5.88 -8.54
CA LYS A 49 -13.36 -5.54 -9.91
C LYS A 49 -12.67 -4.18 -9.90
N ALA A 50 -11.46 -4.11 -10.45
CA ALA A 50 -10.76 -2.86 -10.64
C ALA A 50 -11.66 -1.88 -11.42
N LYS A 51 -11.88 -0.69 -10.85
CA LYS A 51 -12.59 0.38 -11.55
C LYS A 51 -11.77 0.77 -12.77
N ALA A 52 -12.42 0.95 -13.92
CA ALA A 52 -11.76 1.44 -15.12
C ALA A 52 -11.01 2.74 -14.79
N GLY A 53 -9.70 2.73 -14.95
CA GLY A 53 -8.85 3.86 -14.59
C GLY A 53 -9.20 5.07 -15.45
N ARG A 54 -9.36 6.23 -14.81
CA ARG A 54 -9.38 7.52 -15.53
C ARG A 54 -8.00 7.69 -16.14
N SER A 55 -7.90 7.59 -17.45
CA SER A 55 -6.66 7.75 -18.18
C SER A 55 -6.83 8.94 -19.11
N LEU A 56 -5.83 9.83 -19.15
CA LEU A 56 -5.84 11.01 -20.02
C LEU A 56 -5.87 10.63 -21.52
N PHE A 57 -5.53 9.38 -21.84
CA PHE A 57 -5.34 8.88 -23.18
C PHE A 57 -6.46 7.94 -23.64
N ASP A 58 -7.28 7.44 -22.71
CA ASP A 58 -8.43 6.58 -23.00
C ASP A 58 -9.75 7.33 -22.84
N ARG A 59 -10.82 6.74 -23.38
CA ARG A 59 -12.17 7.28 -23.21
C ARG A 59 -12.61 7.06 -21.76
N ASP A 60 -12.94 8.14 -21.06
CA ASP A 60 -13.52 8.07 -19.72
C ASP A 60 -14.89 7.36 -19.75
N THR A 61 -14.93 6.11 -19.30
CA THR A 61 -16.16 5.30 -19.21
C THR A 61 -16.85 5.40 -17.84
N THR A 62 -16.40 6.27 -16.94
CA THR A 62 -16.96 6.33 -15.58
C THR A 62 -18.42 6.80 -15.57
N LEU A 63 -18.82 7.64 -16.54
CA LEU A 63 -20.20 8.12 -16.68
C LEU A 63 -21.22 7.01 -16.93
N THR A 64 -20.81 5.86 -17.47
CA THR A 64 -21.71 4.74 -17.76
C THR A 64 -21.74 3.69 -16.64
N LEU A 65 -20.69 3.61 -15.81
CA LEU A 65 -20.54 2.60 -14.75
C LEU A 65 -21.27 2.98 -13.45
N ASP A 66 -21.39 4.27 -13.15
CA ASP A 66 -22.08 4.75 -11.94
C ASP A 66 -23.62 4.71 -12.07
N ARG A 67 -24.12 4.21 -13.20
CA ARG A 67 -25.55 4.09 -13.46
C ARG A 67 -26.08 2.85 -12.74
N PRO A 68 -27.06 2.98 -11.84
CA PRO A 68 -27.55 1.85 -11.07
C PRO A 68 -28.09 0.76 -11.99
N ALA A 69 -27.90 -0.51 -11.61
CA ALA A 69 -28.15 -1.67 -12.48
C ALA A 69 -29.56 -1.74 -13.10
N TRP A 70 -30.56 -1.14 -12.44
CA TRP A 70 -31.94 -1.06 -12.96
C TRP A 70 -32.10 -0.10 -14.15
N ASP A 71 -31.17 0.83 -14.36
CA ASP A 71 -31.21 1.78 -15.48
C ASP A 71 -30.43 1.28 -16.71
N GLN A 72 -29.70 0.17 -16.58
CA GLN A 72 -28.93 -0.47 -17.65
C GLN A 72 -29.75 -1.47 -18.48
N GLN A 73 -31.01 -1.73 -18.11
CA GLN A 73 -31.89 -2.61 -18.88
C GLN A 73 -32.25 -1.99 -20.24
N PRO A 74 -32.26 -2.76 -21.34
CA PRO A 74 -32.73 -2.28 -22.64
C PRO A 74 -34.16 -1.75 -22.50
N GLU A 75 -34.49 -0.67 -23.23
CA GLU A 75 -35.80 -0.01 -23.12
C GLU A 75 -36.99 -0.96 -23.31
N GLU A 76 -36.81 -2.03 -24.10
CA GLU A 76 -37.78 -3.08 -24.30
C GLU A 76 -38.25 -3.75 -22.99
N VAL A 77 -37.34 -3.92 -22.02
CA VAL A 77 -37.64 -4.50 -20.71
C VAL A 77 -38.31 -3.47 -19.79
N LYS A 78 -37.91 -2.19 -19.88
CA LYS A 78 -38.54 -1.09 -19.14
C LYS A 78 -39.98 -0.84 -19.60
N ALA A 79 -40.27 -1.05 -20.89
CA ALA A 79 -41.61 -0.89 -21.47
C ALA A 79 -42.57 -2.00 -21.03
N GLN A 80 -42.09 -3.24 -20.87
CA GLN A 80 -42.92 -4.36 -20.40
C GLN A 80 -43.33 -4.24 -18.92
N ALA A 81 -42.48 -3.64 -18.08
CA ALA A 81 -42.77 -3.46 -16.64
C ALA A 81 -43.75 -2.31 -16.33
N ARG A 82 -44.10 -1.48 -17.33
CA ARG A 82 -45.06 -0.35 -17.20
C ARG A 82 -46.47 -0.67 -17.69
N ARG A 83 -46.72 -1.91 -18.12
CA ARG A 83 -48.05 -2.45 -18.45
C ARG A 83 -48.62 -3.22 -17.27
#